data_AF-A0A3N5V4X0-F1
#
_entry.id   AF-A0A3N5V4X0-F1
#
_cell.length_a   1.000
_cell.length_b   1.000
_cell.length_c   1.000
_cell.angle_alpha   90.00
_cell.angle_beta   90.00
_cell.angle_gamma   90.00
#
_symmetry.space_group_name_H-M   'P 1'
#
loop_
_entity.id
_entity.type
_entity.pdbx_description
1 polymer ?
#
loop_
_entity_poly.entity_id
_entity_poly.type
_entity_poly.pdbx_seq_one_letter_code
_entity_poly.pdbx_strand_id
1 'polypeptide(L)' 'MNKQNMIERGEAHGKAGKANTPSELQRLDAELFAITRQMDRLAGAKFYNEMRGAFNAGWQRGYLIAQGMA' A
#
# COMPACT_ATOMS: atom_id res chain seq x y z
N MET A 1 -0.54 0.94 -12.35
CA MET A 1 -0.57 1.39 -10.94
C MET A 1 0.54 2.43 -10.76
N ASN A 2 0.29 3.54 -10.07
CA ASN A 2 1.30 4.57 -9.79
C ASN A 2 1.31 4.95 -8.30
N LYS A 3 2.32 5.73 -7.89
CA LYS A 3 2.55 6.11 -6.49
C LYS A 3 1.36 6.85 -5.86
N GLN A 4 0.74 7.78 -6.60
CA GLN A 4 -0.39 8.56 -6.11
C GLN A 4 -1.61 7.67 -5.83
N ASN A 5 -1.93 6.75 -6.74
CA ASN A 5 -3.00 5.78 -6.55
C ASN A 5 -2.76 4.91 -5.31
N MET A 6 -1.51 4.53 -5.03
CA MET A 6 -1.17 3.74 -3.84
C MET A 6 -1.38 4.50 -2.54
N ILE A 7 -1.05 5.79 -2.51
CA ILE A 7 -1.32 6.66 -1.36
C ILE A 7 -2.84 6.74 -1.12
N GLU A 8 -3.63 7.00 -2.15
CA GLU A 8 -5.09 7.10 -2.05
C GLU A 8 -5.73 5.80 -1.57
N ARG A 9 -5.27 4.65 -2.09
CA ARG A 9 -5.72 3.33 -1.62
C ARG A 9 -5.36 3.09 -0.16
N GLY A 10 -4.14 3.45 0.24
CA GLY A 10 -3.69 3.38 1.62
C GLY A 10 -4.59 4.22 2.53
N GLU A 11 -4.82 5.48 2.16
CA GLU A 11 -5.65 6.41 2.92
C GLU A 11 -7.08 5.90 3.09
N ALA A 12 -7.69 5.37 2.03
CA ALA A 12 -9.01 4.75 2.11
C ALA A 12 -9.02 3.53 3.05
N HIS A 13 -7.99 2.68 3.01
CA HIS A 13 -7.86 1.50 3.88
C HIS A 13 -7.71 1.91 5.36
N GLY A 14 -6.91 2.95 5.64
CA GLY A 14 -6.73 3.51 6.97
C GLY A 14 -8.00 4.19 7.50
N LYS A 15 -8.69 4.99 6.67
CA LYS A 15 -9.98 5.63 7.03
C LYS A 15 -11.07 4.62 7.37
N ALA A 16 -11.04 3.46 6.71
CA ALA A 16 -11.96 2.35 6.98
C ALA A 16 -11.63 1.60 8.29
N GLY A 17 -10.60 2.01 9.04
CA GLY A 17 -10.19 1.35 10.29
C GLY A 17 -9.54 -0.01 10.09
N LYS A 18 -9.17 -0.38 8.85
CA LYS A 18 -8.56 -1.68 8.57
C LYS A 18 -7.10 -1.70 9.02
N ALA A 19 -6.70 -2.80 9.62
CA ALA A 19 -5.33 -2.98 10.07
C ALA A 19 -4.35 -3.11 8.89
N ASN A 20 -3.11 -2.67 9.10
CA ASN A 20 -2.00 -2.82 8.15
C ASN A 20 -1.22 -4.13 8.44
N THR A 21 -1.93 -5.23 8.62
CA THR A 21 -1.35 -6.55 8.91
C THR A 21 -1.14 -7.36 7.61
N PRO A 22 -0.23 -8.34 7.59
CA PRO A 22 -0.03 -9.18 6.42
C PRO A 22 -1.30 -9.86 5.89
N SER A 23 -2.21 -10.29 6.78
CA SER A 23 -3.46 -10.95 6.39
C SER A 23 -4.41 -10.03 5.63
N GLU A 24 -4.58 -8.79 6.08
CA GLU A 24 -5.44 -7.79 5.42
C GLU A 24 -4.91 -7.34 4.06
N LEU A 25 -3.62 -7.55 3.83
CA LEU A 25 -2.89 -6.99 2.69
C LEU A 25 -2.49 -8.04 1.66
N GLN A 26 -2.84 -9.30 1.88
CA GLN A 26 -2.59 -10.40 0.94
C GLN A 26 -3.05 -10.05 -0.48
N ARG A 27 -4.21 -9.39 -0.63
CA ARG A 27 -4.71 -8.99 -1.95
C ARG A 27 -3.87 -7.89 -2.59
N LEU A 28 -3.45 -6.89 -1.82
CA LEU A 28 -2.57 -5.84 -2.31
C LEU A 28 -1.21 -6.41 -2.72
N ASP A 29 -0.63 -7.24 -1.84
CA ASP A 29 0.66 -7.86 -2.10
C ASP A 29 0.59 -8.78 -3.33
N ALA A 30 -0.49 -9.53 -3.51
CA ALA A 30 -0.72 -10.33 -4.71
C ALA A 30 -0.79 -9.49 -6.00
N GLU A 31 -1.46 -8.32 -5.97
CA GLU A 31 -1.50 -7.39 -7.10
C GLU A 31 -0.11 -6.85 -7.44
N LEU A 32 0.67 -6.45 -6.43
CA LEU A 32 2.04 -5.97 -6.63
C LEU A 32 2.94 -7.09 -7.16
N PHE A 33 2.84 -8.30 -6.62
CA PHE A 33 3.62 -9.44 -7.09
C PHE A 33 3.28 -9.87 -8.51
N ALA A 34 2.02 -9.75 -8.92
CA ALA A 34 1.61 -10.00 -10.29
C ALA A 34 2.30 -9.05 -11.28
N ILE A 35 2.48 -7.78 -10.90
CA ILE A 35 3.20 -6.78 -11.70
C ILE A 35 4.70 -7.08 -11.73
N THR A 36 5.31 -7.35 -10.57
CA THR A 36 6.77 -7.56 -10.49
C THR A 36 7.23 -8.87 -11.10
N ARG A 37 6.33 -9.84 -11.33
CA ARG A 37 6.66 -11.13 -11.96
C ARG A 37 7.27 -10.98 -13.37
N GLN A 38 6.94 -9.90 -14.08
CA GLN A 38 7.48 -9.63 -15.42
C GLN A 38 8.74 -8.74 -15.40
N MET A 39 9.23 -8.37 -14.21
CA MET A 39 10.38 -7.50 -14.05
C MET A 39 11.63 -8.31 -13.69
N ASP A 40 12.80 -7.72 -13.95
CA ASP A 40 14.03 -8.18 -13.31
C ASP A 40 13.87 -8.19 -11.77
N ARG A 41 14.57 -9.09 -11.09
CA ARG A 41 14.44 -9.29 -9.64
C ARG A 41 14.70 -8.00 -8.84
N LEU A 42 15.73 -7.23 -9.19
CA LEU A 42 16.07 -5.99 -8.47
C LEU A 42 15.07 -4.90 -8.79
N ALA A 43 14.68 -4.76 -10.06
CA ALA A 43 13.67 -3.80 -10.48
C ALA A 43 12.31 -4.08 -9.81
N GLY A 44 11.91 -5.35 -9.77
CA GLY A 44 10.68 -5.80 -9.12
C GLY A 44 10.68 -5.55 -7.62
N ALA A 45 11.77 -5.87 -6.92
CA ALA A 45 11.90 -5.59 -5.49
C ALA A 45 11.82 -4.08 -5.19
N LYS A 46 12.48 -3.24 -5.99
CA LYS A 46 12.42 -1.78 -5.86
C LYS A 46 11.01 -1.26 -6.09
N PHE A 47 10.34 -1.71 -7.16
CA PHE A 47 8.96 -1.34 -7.47
C PHE A 47 7.99 -1.74 -6.35
N TYR A 48 8.08 -2.98 -5.86
CA TYR A 48 7.27 -3.45 -4.73
C TYR A 48 7.44 -2.57 -3.50
N ASN A 49 8.69 -2.33 -3.08
CA ASN A 49 8.99 -1.53 -1.89
C ASN A 49 8.49 -0.09 -2.03
N GLU A 50 8.65 0.52 -3.21
CA GLU A 50 8.17 1.86 -3.48
C GLU A 50 6.64 1.96 -3.38
N MET A 51 5.92 1.03 -4.03
CA MET A 51 4.45 1.02 -4.03
C MET A 51 3.89 0.67 -2.64
N ARG A 52 4.48 -0.33 -1.97
CA ARG A 52 4.06 -0.73 -0.63
C ARG A 52 4.34 0.36 0.41
N GLY A 53 5.47 1.06 0.28
CA GLY A 53 5.78 2.25 1.08
C GLY A 53 4.79 3.39 0.85
N ALA A 54 4.42 3.66 -0.40
CA ALA A 54 3.42 4.67 -0.75
C ALA A 54 2.04 4.35 -0.14
N PHE A 55 1.61 3.09 -0.19
CA PHE A 55 0.40 2.64 0.51
C PHE A 55 0.49 2.83 2.02
N ASN A 56 1.59 2.46 2.65
CA ASN A 56 1.75 2.61 4.10
C ASN A 56 1.68 4.07 4.55
N ALA A 57 2.26 4.99 3.76
CA ALA A 57 2.17 6.42 4.02
C ALA A 57 0.71 6.91 3.95
N GLY A 58 -0.03 6.49 2.92
CA GLY A 58 -1.46 6.75 2.80
C GLY A 58 -2.25 6.17 3.98
N TRP A 59 -2.01 4.91 4.32
CA TRP A 59 -2.68 4.22 5.42
C TRP A 59 -2.50 4.93 6.75
N GLN A 60 -1.27 5.35 7.08
CA GLN A 60 -1.00 6.09 8.31
C GLN A 60 -1.78 7.40 8.35
N ARG A 61 -1.82 8.15 7.25
CA ARG A 61 -2.62 9.37 7.15
C ARG A 61 -4.10 9.09 7.36
N GLY A 62 -4.66 8.12 6.64
CA GLY A 62 -6.06 7.76 6.73
C GLY A 62 -6.48 7.28 8.13
N TYR A 63 -5.59 6.51 8.78
CA TYR A 63 -5.79 6.03 10.14
C TYR A 63 -5.82 7.18 11.16
N LEU A 64 -4.87 8.12 11.08
CA LEU A 64 -4.87 9.31 11.95
C LEU A 64 -6.14 10.15 11.77
N ILE A 65 -6.62 10.31 10.52
CA ILE A 65 -7.89 10.99 10.23
C ILE A 65 -9.07 10.27 10.91
N ALA A 66 -9.14 8.94 10.80
CA ALA A 66 -10.20 8.16 11.44
C ALA A 66 -10.18 8.26 12.97
N GLN A 67 -9.02 8.52 13.57
CA GLN A 67 -8.87 8.73 15.00
C GLN A 67 -9.06 10.19 15.46
N GLY A 68 -9.31 11.12 14.54
CA GLY A 68 -9.41 12.55 14.86
C GLY A 68 -8.07 13.19 15.25
N MET A 69 -6.95 12.62 14.79
CA MET A 69 -5.58 13.05 15.13
C MET A 69 -4.85 13.76 13.97
N ALA A 70 -5.55 14.10 12.87
CA ALA A 70 -4.96 14.65 11.65
C ALA A 70 -5.65 15.95 11.20
#